data_AF-Q115H4-F1
#
_entry.id   AF-Q115H4-F1
#
_cell.length_a   1.000
_cell.length_b   1.000
_cell.length_c   1.000
_cell.angle_alpha   90.00
_cell.angle_beta   90.00
_cell.angle_gamma   90.00
#
_symmetry.space_group_name_H-M   'P 1'
#
loop_
_entity.id
_entity.type
_entity.pdbx_description
1 polymer ?
#
loop_
_entity_poly.entity_id
_entity_poly.type
_entity_poly.pdbx_seq_one_letter_code
_entity_poly.pdbx_strand_id
1 'polypeptide(L)'
;MLNHVLSSDAQVTLLLCASFGQNRNIQPQPLTLIEYNIVANFLIKNQVRPGYLLSKNGLDILPKINDKKLNYERLVALLERGGILAITLEKWVNQGLWVLTRSDQNYPIKWKQNLQYLAPVIIYGVGNIELLEKGGLAIVGSRDINEEEVEYTKKVGKVCASEGINVISGGAKGIDQEAMLGTLEFGGTAVGVLANSLNKASVSRKYRDSIRADKLTLISTYDPDAGFSVGNAMGRNKYIYALSDYALVVSSSFNKGGTWAGATEVLKKYKKIPVFVKVQGKVKEGNKALLDKGARSFPFDPWDGNLKDFLVGSKCDLKLSENISLIELETPVNISAKTANLNVETKSNLSIYEGTNPSIYEKVLPIILKNLIRPQKAKSLSKILDVRVGQLRNWLSQACDEEKIVKDEKTAIYRIVAETKQYQNYQISTEELNVYEMVLPILLDNLNKPQKIQDLAKILNVNKSQLEDWLKIAKTEGKIMLEKNSNVYVIYQDIKQLSLFDRVEDEDDEEGLDW
;
A
#
# COMPACT_ATOMS: atom_id res chain seq x y z
N MET A 1 -3.19 28.61 -21.84
CA MET A 1 -3.60 28.73 -20.43
C MET A 1 -4.70 27.72 -20.20
N LEU A 2 -4.50 26.71 -19.37
CA LEU A 2 -5.58 25.82 -18.96
C LEU A 2 -6.59 26.69 -18.18
N ASN A 3 -7.79 26.89 -18.72
CA ASN A 3 -8.92 27.38 -17.92
C ASN A 3 -9.20 26.28 -16.90
N HIS A 4 -8.59 26.37 -15.71
CA HIS A 4 -8.69 25.34 -14.68
C HIS A 4 -10.05 25.45 -14.00
N VAL A 5 -11.12 25.10 -14.72
CA VAL A 5 -12.46 25.00 -14.17
C VAL A 5 -12.49 23.75 -13.28
N LEU A 6 -12.65 23.96 -11.98
CA LEU A 6 -12.80 22.85 -11.05
C LEU A 6 -14.17 22.21 -11.23
N SER A 7 -14.19 20.87 -11.36
CA SER A 7 -15.44 20.10 -11.26
C SER A 7 -16.09 20.32 -9.89
N SER A 8 -17.42 20.17 -9.79
CA SER A 8 -18.14 20.25 -8.51
C SER A 8 -17.58 19.28 -7.47
N ASP A 9 -17.10 18.10 -7.91
CA ASP A 9 -16.47 17.11 -7.05
C ASP A 9 -15.12 17.59 -6.49
N ALA A 10 -14.30 18.22 -7.33
CA ALA A 10 -13.03 18.81 -6.92
C ALA A 10 -13.25 19.99 -5.98
N GLN A 11 -14.24 20.84 -6.26
CA GLN A 11 -14.61 21.96 -5.39
C GLN A 11 -14.97 21.48 -3.99
N VAL A 12 -15.89 20.52 -3.85
CA VAL A 12 -16.27 19.94 -2.54
C VAL A 12 -15.06 19.33 -1.84
N THR A 13 -14.23 18.60 -2.58
CA THR A 13 -13.04 17.96 -2.02
C THR A 13 -12.04 18.99 -1.47
N LEU A 14 -11.82 20.10 -2.17
CA LEU A 14 -10.99 21.21 -1.69
C LEU A 14 -11.64 21.92 -0.51
N LEU A 15 -12.94 22.20 -0.56
CA LEU A 15 -13.68 22.81 0.55
C LEU A 15 -13.61 21.98 1.83
N LEU A 16 -13.60 20.66 1.74
CA LEU A 16 -13.49 19.79 2.91
C LEU A 16 -12.05 19.62 3.40
N CYS A 17 -11.06 19.56 2.51
CA CYS A 17 -9.70 19.10 2.87
C CYS A 17 -8.58 20.14 2.73
N ALA A 18 -8.75 21.22 1.97
CA ALA A 18 -7.69 22.20 1.77
C ALA A 18 -7.56 23.14 2.99
N SER A 19 -6.31 23.53 3.27
CA SER A 19 -5.95 24.52 4.30
C SER A 19 -6.01 25.97 3.82
N PHE A 20 -5.96 26.20 2.50
CA PHE A 20 -5.96 27.54 1.89
C PHE A 20 -4.90 28.50 2.46
N GLY A 21 -3.68 28.02 2.72
CA GLY A 21 -2.55 28.85 3.15
C GLY A 21 -2.64 29.45 4.56
N GLN A 22 -3.67 29.12 5.36
CA GLN A 22 -3.86 29.71 6.69
C GLN A 22 -3.30 28.79 7.80
N ASN A 23 -2.70 29.41 8.84
CA ASN A 23 -2.03 28.73 9.95
C ASN A 23 -2.95 27.73 10.68
N ARG A 24 -2.35 26.84 11.50
CA ARG A 24 -3.00 25.78 12.31
C ARG A 24 -4.18 26.21 13.23
N ASN A 25 -4.55 27.49 13.25
CA ASN A 25 -5.66 28.05 14.03
C ASN A 25 -6.98 28.19 13.24
N ILE A 26 -7.08 27.67 12.01
CA ILE A 26 -8.35 27.72 11.25
C ILE A 26 -9.44 26.96 12.03
N GLN A 27 -10.59 27.61 12.20
CA GLN A 27 -11.81 26.93 12.64
C GLN A 27 -12.87 27.11 11.55
N PRO A 28 -13.52 26.02 11.09
CA PRO A 28 -13.22 24.62 11.41
C PRO A 28 -11.93 24.10 10.76
N GLN A 29 -11.24 23.16 11.42
CA GLN A 29 -10.09 22.46 10.84
C GLN A 29 -10.50 21.64 9.60
N PRO A 30 -9.72 21.66 8.49
CA PRO A 30 -9.95 20.80 7.34
C PRO A 30 -9.96 19.32 7.71
N LEU A 31 -10.64 18.49 6.92
CA LEU A 31 -10.69 17.06 7.16
C LEU A 31 -9.31 16.42 6.92
N THR A 32 -8.90 15.59 7.88
CA THR A 32 -7.78 14.66 7.71
C THR A 32 -8.10 13.61 6.65
N LEU A 33 -7.08 12.90 6.15
CA LEU A 33 -7.27 11.81 5.19
C LEU A 33 -8.25 10.74 5.71
N ILE A 34 -8.16 10.40 7.01
CA ILE A 34 -9.05 9.42 7.65
C ILE A 34 -10.50 9.93 7.66
N GLU A 35 -10.70 11.18 8.05
CA GLU A 35 -12.02 11.82 8.09
C GLU A 35 -12.64 11.91 6.69
N TYR A 36 -11.87 12.33 5.69
CA TYR A 36 -12.36 12.37 4.31
C TYR A 36 -12.69 10.98 3.78
N ASN A 37 -11.91 9.95 4.11
CA ASN A 37 -12.24 8.58 3.69
C ASN A 37 -13.58 8.09 4.28
N ILE A 38 -13.95 8.54 5.48
CA ILE A 38 -15.27 8.26 6.06
C ILE A 38 -16.37 8.94 5.23
N VAL A 39 -16.18 10.23 4.89
CA VAL A 39 -17.12 10.97 4.03
C VAL A 39 -17.23 10.32 2.64
N ALA A 40 -16.11 10.02 2.00
CA ALA A 40 -16.07 9.37 0.69
C ALA A 40 -16.80 8.02 0.69
N ASN A 41 -16.54 7.17 1.71
CA ASN A 41 -17.25 5.90 1.84
C ASN A 41 -18.74 6.06 2.08
N PHE A 42 -19.15 7.09 2.84
CA PHE A 42 -20.56 7.41 3.02
C PHE A 42 -21.20 7.83 1.69
N LEU A 43 -20.56 8.69 0.91
CA LEU A 43 -21.05 9.12 -0.41
C LEU A 43 -21.18 7.94 -1.37
N ILE A 44 -20.17 7.07 -1.43
CA ILE A 44 -20.19 5.83 -2.24
C ILE A 44 -21.38 4.94 -1.85
N LYS A 45 -21.61 4.71 -0.55
CA LYS A 45 -22.73 3.90 -0.07
C LYS A 45 -24.11 4.47 -0.43
N ASN A 46 -24.20 5.79 -0.58
CA ASN A 46 -25.42 6.47 -1.01
C ASN A 46 -25.44 6.71 -2.53
N GLN A 47 -24.47 6.18 -3.28
CA GLN A 47 -24.35 6.30 -4.73
C GLN A 47 -24.34 7.76 -5.23
N VAL A 48 -23.77 8.66 -4.44
CA VAL A 48 -23.65 10.09 -4.77
C VAL A 48 -22.20 10.49 -4.91
N ARG A 49 -21.95 11.47 -5.79
CA ARG A 49 -20.62 12.08 -5.97
C ARG A 49 -20.43 13.26 -5.00
N PRO A 50 -19.18 13.65 -4.67
CA PRO A 50 -18.92 14.75 -3.74
C PRO A 50 -19.65 16.04 -4.07
N GLY A 51 -19.74 16.42 -5.34
CA GLY A 51 -20.41 17.64 -5.82
C GLY A 51 -21.88 17.74 -5.43
N TYR A 52 -22.55 16.61 -5.15
CA TYR A 52 -23.91 16.59 -4.64
C TYR A 52 -24.06 17.38 -3.32
N LEU A 53 -23.00 17.45 -2.51
CA LEU A 53 -22.96 18.17 -1.24
C LEU A 53 -23.03 19.71 -1.38
N LEU A 54 -22.94 20.26 -2.60
CA LEU A 54 -23.19 21.68 -2.86
C LEU A 54 -24.69 22.01 -2.92
N SER A 55 -25.55 21.01 -3.07
CA SER A 55 -27.00 21.18 -3.12
C SER A 55 -27.63 21.11 -1.74
N LYS A 56 -28.80 21.73 -1.57
CA LYS A 56 -29.59 21.64 -0.31
C LYS A 56 -29.87 20.18 0.07
N ASN A 57 -30.31 19.37 -0.89
CA ASN A 57 -30.60 17.94 -0.68
C ASN A 57 -29.33 17.14 -0.32
N GLY A 58 -28.15 17.60 -0.75
CA GLY A 58 -26.87 17.03 -0.37
C GLY A 58 -26.46 17.33 1.07
N LEU A 59 -26.83 18.49 1.60
CA LEU A 59 -26.60 18.80 3.00
C LEU A 59 -27.48 17.96 3.93
N ASP A 60 -28.72 17.65 3.51
CA ASP A 60 -29.68 16.84 4.29
C ASP A 60 -29.23 15.39 4.54
N ILE A 61 -28.26 14.88 3.76
CA ILE A 61 -27.70 13.53 3.99
C ILE A 61 -26.54 13.54 4.97
N LEU A 62 -25.86 14.67 5.20
CA LEU A 62 -24.69 14.74 6.09
C LEU A 62 -24.98 14.34 7.55
N PRO A 63 -26.14 14.66 8.17
CA PRO A 63 -26.47 14.19 9.51
C PRO A 63 -26.51 12.66 9.65
N LYS A 64 -26.66 11.92 8.53
CA LYS A 64 -26.65 10.45 8.53
C LYS A 64 -25.25 9.85 8.67
N ILE A 65 -24.19 10.68 8.61
CA ILE A 65 -22.81 10.24 8.87
C ILE A 65 -22.66 9.97 10.38
N ASN A 66 -22.76 8.71 10.77
CA ASN A 66 -22.64 8.28 12.17
C ASN A 66 -21.18 8.01 12.57
N ASP A 67 -20.37 9.08 12.67
CA ASP A 67 -18.99 9.04 13.17
C ASP A 67 -18.72 10.12 14.23
N LYS A 68 -18.02 9.74 15.32
CA LYS A 68 -17.78 10.65 16.45
C LYS A 68 -16.77 11.77 16.15
N LYS A 69 -15.96 11.66 15.11
CA LYS A 69 -14.95 12.65 14.72
C LYS A 69 -15.48 13.69 13.73
N LEU A 70 -16.59 13.37 13.05
CA LEU A 70 -17.23 14.24 12.07
C LEU A 70 -18.46 14.89 12.69
N ASN A 71 -18.43 16.21 12.85
CA ASN A 71 -19.60 17.01 13.24
C ASN A 71 -20.26 17.56 11.96
N TYR A 72 -21.58 17.43 11.85
CA TYR A 72 -22.39 18.04 10.80
C TYR A 72 -22.09 19.55 10.64
N GLU A 73 -22.07 20.31 11.74
CA GLU A 73 -21.80 21.74 11.72
C GLU A 73 -20.41 22.05 11.15
N ARG A 74 -19.42 21.22 11.48
CA ARG A 74 -18.06 21.33 10.94
C ARG A 74 -18.06 21.10 9.42
N LEU A 75 -18.78 20.09 8.94
CA LEU A 75 -18.85 19.76 7.51
C LEU A 75 -19.52 20.89 6.72
N VAL A 76 -20.65 21.41 7.20
CA VAL A 76 -21.34 22.54 6.57
C VAL A 76 -20.45 23.78 6.56
N ALA A 77 -19.85 24.14 7.70
CA ALA A 77 -18.95 25.29 7.77
C ALA A 77 -17.70 25.15 6.88
N LEU A 78 -17.23 23.93 6.61
CA LEU A 78 -16.15 23.67 5.64
C LEU A 78 -16.62 23.89 4.19
N LEU A 79 -17.85 23.47 3.86
CA LEU A 79 -18.47 23.64 2.53
C LEU A 79 -18.80 25.10 2.20
N GLU A 80 -19.07 25.93 3.21
CA GLU A 80 -19.35 27.37 3.04
C GLU A 80 -18.10 28.22 2.71
N ARG A 81 -16.91 27.62 2.66
CA ARG A 81 -15.64 28.33 2.40
C ARG A 81 -15.41 28.69 0.92
N GLY A 82 -16.47 28.77 0.11
CA GLY A 82 -16.43 29.02 -1.33
C GLY A 82 -15.67 30.29 -1.72
N GLY A 83 -15.86 31.39 -0.99
CA GLY A 83 -15.13 32.64 -1.26
C GLY A 83 -13.61 32.52 -1.06
N ILE A 84 -13.18 31.81 -0.02
CA ILE A 84 -11.75 31.56 0.25
C ILE A 84 -11.17 30.63 -0.83
N LEU A 85 -11.92 29.60 -1.23
CA LEU A 85 -11.52 28.71 -2.33
C LEU A 85 -11.29 29.52 -3.62
N ALA A 86 -12.22 30.40 -4.00
CA ALA A 86 -12.11 31.20 -5.22
C ALA A 86 -10.84 32.06 -5.24
N ILE A 87 -10.61 32.84 -4.17
CA ILE A 87 -9.40 33.69 -4.04
C ILE A 87 -8.12 32.84 -4.06
N THR A 88 -8.13 31.70 -3.38
CA THR A 88 -6.93 30.85 -3.29
C THR A 88 -6.63 30.13 -4.60
N LEU A 89 -7.67 29.69 -5.33
CA LEU A 89 -7.52 29.10 -6.64
C LEU A 89 -6.94 30.11 -7.63
N GLU A 90 -7.44 31.34 -7.64
CA GLU A 90 -6.88 32.41 -8.46
C GLU A 90 -5.40 32.65 -8.14
N LYS A 91 -5.04 32.68 -6.84
CA LYS A 91 -3.64 32.76 -6.40
C LYS A 91 -2.79 31.61 -6.97
N TRP A 92 -3.26 30.37 -6.87
CA TRP A 92 -2.54 29.20 -7.38
C TRP A 92 -2.37 29.26 -8.91
N VAL A 93 -3.43 29.59 -9.64
CA VAL A 93 -3.40 29.74 -11.10
C VAL A 93 -2.43 30.85 -11.53
N ASN A 94 -2.44 31.99 -10.85
CA ASN A 94 -1.51 33.10 -11.10
C ASN A 94 -0.04 32.74 -10.80
N GLN A 95 0.19 31.73 -9.95
CA GLN A 95 1.51 31.17 -9.68
C GLN A 95 1.90 30.05 -10.67
N GLY A 96 1.04 29.74 -11.64
CA GLY A 96 1.24 28.63 -12.58
C GLY A 96 1.04 27.26 -11.96
N LEU A 97 0.40 27.18 -10.79
CA LEU A 97 0.09 25.93 -10.12
C LEU A 97 -1.26 25.41 -10.61
N TRP A 98 -1.34 24.09 -10.76
CA TRP A 98 -2.59 23.36 -10.93
C TRP A 98 -2.89 22.55 -9.66
N VAL A 99 -4.15 22.14 -9.50
CA VAL A 99 -4.59 21.35 -8.34
C VAL A 99 -5.47 20.20 -8.80
N LEU A 100 -5.19 19.01 -8.29
CA LEU A 100 -5.97 17.80 -8.55
C LEU A 100 -6.51 17.23 -7.25
N THR A 101 -7.65 16.58 -7.37
CA THR A 101 -8.34 15.84 -6.33
C THR A 101 -8.52 14.40 -6.77
N ARG A 102 -8.83 13.49 -5.83
CA ARG A 102 -9.06 12.07 -6.15
C ARG A 102 -10.17 11.83 -7.19
N SER A 103 -11.09 12.78 -7.35
CA SER A 103 -12.19 12.73 -8.31
C SER A 103 -11.77 13.15 -9.73
N ASP A 104 -10.63 13.81 -9.90
CA ASP A 104 -10.19 14.28 -11.20
C ASP A 104 -9.65 13.15 -12.07
N GLN A 105 -9.89 13.24 -13.39
CA GLN A 105 -9.46 12.24 -14.37
C GLN A 105 -7.92 12.11 -14.43
N ASN A 106 -7.21 13.24 -14.33
CA ASN A 106 -5.75 13.27 -14.37
C ASN A 106 -5.09 12.90 -13.03
N TYR A 107 -5.86 12.45 -12.03
CA TYR A 107 -5.30 12.00 -10.76
C TYR A 107 -4.51 10.68 -10.96
N PRO A 108 -3.28 10.54 -10.44
CA PRO A 108 -2.42 9.40 -10.71
C PRO A 108 -3.06 8.04 -10.42
N ILE A 109 -3.31 7.24 -11.46
CA ILE A 109 -3.95 5.92 -11.32
C ILE A 109 -3.07 5.00 -10.44
N LYS A 110 -1.75 5.07 -10.61
CA LYS A 110 -0.78 4.32 -9.78
C LYS A 110 -0.94 4.61 -8.29
N TRP A 111 -1.23 5.85 -7.90
CA TRP A 111 -1.50 6.16 -6.48
C TRP A 111 -2.81 5.56 -6.00
N LYS A 112 -3.88 5.59 -6.81
CA LYS A 112 -5.14 4.92 -6.46
C LYS A 112 -4.92 3.42 -6.23
N GLN A 113 -4.19 2.76 -7.13
CA GLN A 113 -3.91 1.32 -7.07
C GLN A 113 -2.96 0.93 -5.92
N ASN A 114 -1.85 1.65 -5.77
CA ASN A 114 -0.80 1.28 -4.81
C ASN A 114 -1.10 1.74 -3.39
N LEU A 115 -1.79 2.87 -3.20
CA LEU A 115 -2.04 3.45 -1.87
C LEU A 115 -3.48 3.26 -1.41
N GLN A 116 -4.43 3.05 -2.32
CA GLN A 116 -5.85 2.88 -1.98
C GLN A 116 -6.35 4.03 -1.07
N TYR A 117 -6.86 3.72 0.12
CA TYR A 117 -7.33 4.71 1.11
C TYR A 117 -6.20 5.59 1.67
N LEU A 118 -4.93 5.22 1.48
CA LEU A 118 -3.77 6.05 1.85
C LEU A 118 -3.39 7.06 0.75
N ALA A 119 -4.05 7.04 -0.40
CA ALA A 119 -3.85 7.99 -1.48
C ALA A 119 -4.24 9.41 -1.02
N PRO A 120 -3.43 10.44 -1.33
CA PRO A 120 -3.70 11.80 -0.87
C PRO A 120 -4.99 12.34 -1.47
N VAL A 121 -5.70 13.18 -0.71
CA VAL A 121 -6.97 13.78 -1.20
C VAL A 121 -6.70 14.81 -2.29
N ILE A 122 -5.68 15.64 -2.10
CA ILE A 122 -5.34 16.79 -2.92
C ILE A 122 -3.87 16.69 -3.35
N ILE A 123 -3.60 17.06 -4.59
CA ILE A 123 -2.28 17.20 -5.17
C ILE A 123 -2.18 18.61 -5.74
N TYR A 124 -1.18 19.36 -5.30
CA TYR A 124 -0.78 20.60 -5.95
C TYR A 124 0.39 20.31 -6.85
N GLY A 125 0.46 20.96 -8.02
CA GLY A 125 1.62 20.77 -8.88
C GLY A 125 1.86 21.89 -9.87
N VAL A 126 2.99 21.78 -10.57
CA VAL A 126 3.44 22.69 -11.62
C VAL A 126 4.24 21.91 -12.66
N GLY A 127 4.12 22.29 -13.93
CA GLY A 127 4.70 21.57 -15.06
C GLY A 127 3.73 20.57 -15.69
N ASN A 128 4.26 19.67 -16.52
CA ASN A 128 3.47 18.75 -17.35
C ASN A 128 2.79 17.64 -16.52
N ILE A 129 1.48 17.73 -16.38
CA ILE A 129 0.65 16.77 -15.63
C ILE A 129 0.76 15.33 -16.15
N GLU A 130 1.03 15.13 -17.45
CA GLU A 130 1.12 13.80 -18.08
C GLU A 130 2.28 12.97 -17.56
N LEU A 131 3.33 13.60 -17.02
CA LEU A 131 4.47 12.90 -16.42
C LEU A 131 4.09 12.07 -15.19
N LEU A 132 2.92 12.32 -14.58
CA LEU A 132 2.42 11.55 -13.45
C LEU A 132 1.93 10.15 -13.83
N GLU A 133 1.46 9.96 -15.06
CA GLU A 133 1.00 8.64 -15.55
C GLU A 133 2.14 7.81 -16.13
N LYS A 134 3.24 8.45 -16.55
CA LYS A 134 4.38 7.80 -17.20
C LYS A 134 5.09 6.75 -16.34
N GLY A 135 4.98 6.83 -15.01
CA GLY A 135 5.71 5.95 -14.10
C GLY A 135 7.23 6.16 -14.17
N GLY A 136 8.02 5.10 -14.06
CA GLY A 136 9.49 5.15 -14.22
C GLY A 136 10.30 4.73 -13.00
N LEU A 137 11.53 5.25 -12.87
CA LEU A 137 12.48 4.87 -11.83
C LEU A 137 12.48 5.92 -10.71
N ALA A 138 12.08 5.53 -9.51
CA ALA A 138 12.32 6.33 -8.32
C ALA A 138 13.81 6.30 -7.98
N ILE A 139 14.48 7.44 -7.84
CA ILE A 139 15.88 7.51 -7.40
C ILE A 139 15.93 8.30 -6.11
N VAL A 140 16.35 7.64 -5.03
CA VAL A 140 16.33 8.22 -3.69
C VAL A 140 17.63 7.99 -2.94
N GLY A 141 17.97 8.88 -2.02
CA GLY A 141 19.13 8.67 -1.18
C GLY A 141 19.43 9.75 -0.15
N SER A 142 20.64 9.67 0.40
CA SER A 142 21.14 10.54 1.45
C SER A 142 21.15 12.01 1.02
N ARG A 143 21.01 12.90 2.00
CA ARG A 143 21.23 14.35 1.82
C ARG A 143 22.70 14.73 1.88
N ASP A 144 23.48 13.92 2.58
CA ASP A 144 24.92 14.03 2.68
C ASP A 144 25.55 13.02 1.71
N ILE A 145 26.16 13.57 0.65
CA ILE A 145 26.66 12.83 -0.50
C ILE A 145 28.09 13.25 -0.83
N ASN A 146 28.90 12.30 -1.29
CA ASN A 146 30.26 12.55 -1.79
C ASN A 146 30.28 12.67 -3.33
N GLU A 147 31.44 13.02 -3.90
CA GLU A 147 31.62 13.19 -5.35
C GLU A 147 31.31 11.92 -6.15
N GLU A 148 31.71 10.75 -5.65
CA GLU A 148 31.41 9.45 -6.27
C GLU A 148 29.89 9.21 -6.36
N GLU A 149 29.14 9.53 -5.31
CA GLU A 149 27.68 9.40 -5.27
C GLU A 149 27.00 10.41 -6.21
N VAL A 150 27.54 11.63 -6.33
CA VAL A 150 27.09 12.62 -7.32
C VAL A 150 27.29 12.08 -8.73
N GLU A 151 28.50 11.63 -9.07
CA GLU A 151 28.83 11.14 -10.40
C GLU A 151 28.00 9.90 -10.76
N TYR A 152 27.88 8.94 -9.85
CA TYR A 152 27.03 7.77 -10.04
C TYR A 152 25.58 8.17 -10.32
N THR A 153 25.02 9.08 -9.52
CA THR A 153 23.63 9.51 -9.68
C THR A 153 23.41 10.22 -11.02
N LYS A 154 24.36 11.07 -11.45
CA LYS A 154 24.32 11.72 -12.76
C LYS A 154 24.43 10.72 -13.91
N LYS A 155 25.27 9.69 -13.80
CA LYS A 155 25.36 8.61 -14.81
C LYS A 155 24.03 7.87 -14.94
N VAL A 156 23.40 7.51 -13.83
CA VAL A 156 22.05 6.89 -13.86
C VAL A 156 21.05 7.83 -14.53
N GLY A 157 21.03 9.11 -14.16
CA GLY A 157 20.13 10.11 -14.76
C GLY A 157 20.34 10.28 -16.27
N LYS A 158 21.61 10.27 -16.74
CA LYS A 158 21.96 10.29 -18.16
C LYS A 158 21.36 9.11 -18.92
N VAL A 159 21.52 7.90 -18.38
CA VAL A 159 20.98 6.67 -19.00
C VAL A 159 19.45 6.68 -18.99
N CYS A 160 18.83 7.12 -17.89
CA CYS A 160 17.38 7.29 -17.84
C CYS A 160 16.89 8.27 -18.93
N ALA A 161 17.60 9.39 -19.13
CA ALA A 161 17.27 10.33 -20.19
C ALA A 161 17.38 9.72 -21.60
N SER A 162 18.48 9.01 -21.89
CA SER A 162 18.68 8.39 -23.21
C SER A 162 17.70 7.27 -23.52
N GLU A 163 17.23 6.54 -22.50
CA GLU A 163 16.29 5.42 -22.68
C GLU A 163 14.81 5.82 -22.47
N GLY A 164 14.56 7.11 -22.23
CA GLY A 164 13.21 7.66 -22.03
C GLY A 164 12.56 7.27 -20.70
N ILE A 165 13.34 6.76 -19.74
CA ILE A 165 12.88 6.42 -18.39
C ILE A 165 12.65 7.73 -17.61
N ASN A 166 11.44 7.91 -17.12
CA ASN A 166 11.09 9.04 -16.27
C ASN A 166 11.68 8.85 -14.87
N VAL A 167 12.31 9.88 -14.31
CA VAL A 167 12.90 9.83 -12.96
C VAL A 167 11.95 10.45 -11.94
N ILE A 168 11.64 9.71 -10.88
CA ILE A 168 10.77 10.18 -9.80
C ILE A 168 11.62 10.35 -8.54
N SER A 169 11.50 11.48 -7.84
CA SER A 169 12.36 11.77 -6.70
C SER A 169 11.71 12.74 -5.70
N GLY A 170 12.32 12.89 -4.53
CA GLY A 170 11.82 13.74 -3.45
C GLY A 170 12.27 15.20 -3.48
N GLY A 171 13.14 15.57 -4.42
CA GLY A 171 13.69 16.92 -4.58
C GLY A 171 14.49 17.49 -3.40
N ALA A 172 14.83 16.67 -2.41
CA ALA A 172 15.69 17.08 -1.31
C ALA A 172 17.14 17.31 -1.79
N LYS A 173 17.88 18.21 -1.13
CA LYS A 173 19.34 18.32 -1.34
C LYS A 173 20.00 16.95 -1.17
N GLY A 174 20.93 16.60 -2.05
CA GLY A 174 21.61 15.31 -2.09
C GLY A 174 21.19 14.49 -3.30
N ILE A 175 21.12 13.15 -3.15
CA ILE A 175 20.79 12.23 -4.24
C ILE A 175 19.51 12.63 -4.96
N ASP A 176 18.46 12.98 -4.21
CA ASP A 176 17.15 13.29 -4.77
C ASP A 176 17.22 14.45 -5.79
N GLN A 177 17.94 15.53 -5.47
CA GLN A 177 18.12 16.67 -6.36
C GLN A 177 19.03 16.33 -7.54
N GLU A 178 20.16 15.65 -7.29
CA GLU A 178 21.11 15.29 -8.35
C GLU A 178 20.51 14.32 -9.36
N ALA A 179 19.63 13.41 -8.93
CA ALA A 179 18.91 12.51 -9.82
C ALA A 179 18.01 13.27 -10.80
N MET A 180 17.23 14.23 -10.30
CA MET A 180 16.37 15.05 -11.15
C MET A 180 17.21 15.94 -12.08
N LEU A 181 18.15 16.71 -11.52
CA LEU A 181 18.95 17.65 -12.33
C LEU A 181 19.82 16.92 -13.35
N GLY A 182 20.47 15.81 -12.97
CA GLY A 182 21.25 14.99 -13.89
C GLY A 182 20.41 14.42 -15.03
N THR A 183 19.17 14.00 -14.78
CA THR A 183 18.27 13.53 -15.85
C THR A 183 17.84 14.67 -16.78
N LEU A 184 17.51 15.83 -16.22
CA LEU A 184 17.06 17.00 -16.97
C LEU A 184 18.18 17.62 -17.81
N GLU A 185 19.43 17.60 -17.33
CA GLU A 185 20.62 18.06 -18.05
C GLU A 185 20.80 17.33 -19.39
N PHE A 186 20.41 16.06 -19.46
CA PHE A 186 20.45 15.24 -20.68
C PHE A 186 19.10 15.17 -21.43
N GLY A 187 18.16 16.08 -21.15
CA GLY A 187 16.90 16.20 -21.89
C GLY A 187 15.82 15.16 -21.54
N GLY A 188 16.04 14.37 -20.49
CA GLY A 188 15.08 13.41 -19.95
C GLY A 188 13.91 14.07 -19.22
N THR A 189 13.03 13.26 -18.63
CA THR A 189 11.87 13.74 -17.87
C THR A 189 11.98 13.37 -16.40
N ALA A 190 11.49 14.25 -15.51
CA ALA A 190 11.48 13.99 -14.08
C ALA A 190 10.21 14.48 -13.38
N VAL A 191 9.84 13.78 -12.30
CA VAL A 191 8.79 14.19 -11.35
C VAL A 191 9.39 14.37 -9.95
N GLY A 192 9.32 15.58 -9.43
CA GLY A 192 9.70 15.91 -8.06
C GLY A 192 8.49 15.91 -7.14
N VAL A 193 8.32 14.86 -6.35
CA VAL A 193 7.30 14.82 -5.29
C VAL A 193 7.90 15.56 -4.10
N LEU A 194 7.44 16.76 -3.73
CA LEU A 194 7.99 17.62 -2.68
C LEU A 194 7.21 17.49 -1.36
N ALA A 195 7.89 17.74 -0.25
CA ALA A 195 7.28 17.72 1.09
C ALA A 195 6.93 19.12 1.61
N ASN A 196 7.37 20.17 0.91
CA ASN A 196 7.25 21.57 1.29
C ASN A 196 7.61 22.49 0.12
N SER A 197 7.26 23.77 0.25
CA SER A 197 7.78 24.89 -0.56
C SER A 197 7.64 24.72 -2.07
N LEU A 198 6.55 24.11 -2.54
CA LEU A 198 6.26 23.90 -3.97
C LEU A 198 6.24 25.25 -4.71
N ASN A 199 5.59 26.26 -4.14
CA ASN A 199 5.51 27.59 -4.74
C ASN A 199 6.91 28.18 -4.97
N LYS A 200 7.78 28.15 -3.95
CA LYS A 200 9.18 28.59 -4.07
C LYS A 200 9.98 27.76 -5.08
N ALA A 201 9.71 26.45 -5.17
CA ALA A 201 10.39 25.58 -6.12
C ALA A 201 9.99 25.86 -7.57
N SER A 202 8.72 26.22 -7.82
CA SER A 202 8.16 26.51 -9.15
C SER A 202 8.89 27.65 -9.87
N VAL A 203 9.34 28.67 -9.11
CA VAL A 203 10.05 29.84 -9.63
C VAL A 203 11.58 29.73 -9.53
N SER A 204 12.10 28.61 -9.03
CA SER A 204 13.53 28.41 -8.84
C SER A 204 14.26 28.30 -10.17
N ARG A 205 15.37 29.04 -10.34
CA ARG A 205 16.19 29.04 -11.57
C ARG A 205 16.58 27.62 -12.02
N LYS A 206 16.86 26.71 -11.08
CA LYS A 206 17.24 25.33 -11.38
C LYS A 206 16.13 24.45 -11.99
N TYR A 207 14.86 24.83 -11.86
CA TYR A 207 13.72 24.04 -12.32
C TYR A 207 12.89 24.76 -13.39
N ARG A 208 12.92 26.09 -13.41
CA ARG A 208 12.07 26.92 -14.26
C ARG A 208 12.14 26.56 -15.74
N ASP A 209 13.34 26.32 -16.27
CA ASP A 209 13.50 26.04 -17.70
C ASP A 209 13.00 24.63 -18.06
N SER A 210 13.26 23.64 -17.20
CA SER A 210 12.73 22.28 -17.38
C SER A 210 11.22 22.19 -17.21
N ILE A 211 10.62 23.00 -16.33
CA ILE A 211 9.16 23.13 -16.20
C ILE A 211 8.58 23.71 -17.48
N ARG A 212 9.17 24.80 -18.01
CA ARG A 212 8.70 25.44 -19.26
C ARG A 212 8.85 24.52 -20.47
N ALA A 213 9.86 23.66 -20.48
CA ALA A 213 10.11 22.69 -21.53
C ALA A 213 9.28 21.40 -21.40
N ASP A 214 8.32 21.34 -20.46
CA ASP A 214 7.48 20.17 -20.17
C ASP A 214 8.28 18.89 -19.81
N LYS A 215 9.50 19.06 -19.31
CA LYS A 215 10.40 17.99 -18.88
C LYS A 215 10.34 17.71 -17.39
N LEU A 216 9.87 18.67 -16.58
CA LEU A 216 9.80 18.56 -15.13
C LEU A 216 8.40 18.86 -14.62
N THR A 217 7.92 17.99 -13.73
CA THR A 217 6.71 18.22 -12.95
C THR A 217 7.02 18.15 -11.47
N LEU A 218 6.70 19.20 -10.74
CA LEU A 218 6.82 19.22 -9.28
C LEU A 218 5.44 19.10 -8.66
N ILE A 219 5.27 18.22 -7.70
CA ILE A 219 4.00 18.00 -7.01
C ILE A 219 4.16 18.02 -5.49
N SER A 220 3.10 18.31 -4.75
CA SER A 220 3.05 18.23 -3.29
C SER A 220 1.65 17.84 -2.85
N THR A 221 1.55 17.00 -1.81
CA THR A 221 0.28 16.70 -1.13
C THR A 221 0.02 17.64 0.05
N TYR A 222 0.91 18.60 0.25
CA TYR A 222 0.83 19.65 1.25
C TYR A 222 0.65 20.99 0.56
N ASP A 223 0.04 21.93 1.28
CA ASP A 223 -0.17 23.31 0.83
C ASP A 223 1.07 23.88 0.10
N PRO A 224 0.92 24.57 -1.04
CA PRO A 224 2.06 25.05 -1.82
C PRO A 224 3.04 25.95 -1.05
N ASP A 225 2.53 26.65 -0.04
CA ASP A 225 3.31 27.56 0.83
C ASP A 225 3.80 26.86 2.12
N ALA A 226 3.54 25.56 2.29
CA ALA A 226 3.95 24.81 3.48
C ALA A 226 5.46 24.87 3.71
N GLY A 227 5.85 25.14 4.96
CA GLY A 227 7.23 25.06 5.43
C GLY A 227 7.73 23.62 5.61
N PHE A 228 9.02 23.47 5.88
CA PHE A 228 9.61 22.15 6.14
C PHE A 228 9.08 21.53 7.43
N SER A 229 8.73 20.25 7.36
CA SER A 229 8.34 19.42 8.50
C SER A 229 8.94 18.03 8.30
N VAL A 230 9.56 17.48 9.35
CA VAL A 230 10.10 16.11 9.33
C VAL A 230 8.99 15.10 9.08
N GLY A 231 7.82 15.30 9.70
CA GLY A 231 6.65 14.45 9.49
C GLY A 231 6.16 14.49 8.04
N ASN A 232 6.16 15.66 7.40
CA ASN A 232 5.78 15.77 5.99
C ASN A 232 6.81 15.08 5.08
N ALA A 233 8.10 15.27 5.35
CA ALA A 233 9.17 14.63 4.58
C ALA A 233 9.10 13.10 4.68
N MET A 234 8.85 12.56 5.88
CA MET A 234 8.68 11.12 6.08
C MET A 234 7.39 10.60 5.43
N GLY A 235 6.26 11.28 5.64
CA GLY A 235 4.95 10.90 5.11
C GLY A 235 4.86 10.98 3.58
N ARG A 236 5.67 11.84 2.95
CA ARG A 236 5.74 12.01 1.50
C ARG A 236 6.38 10.81 0.80
N ASN A 237 7.34 10.12 1.43
CA ASN A 237 8.16 9.13 0.73
C ASN A 237 7.34 8.03 0.04
N LYS A 238 6.28 7.53 0.69
CA LYS A 238 5.37 6.54 0.07
C LYS A 238 4.82 6.99 -1.28
N TYR A 239 4.62 8.29 -1.50
CA TYR A 239 4.13 8.85 -2.77
C TYR A 239 5.18 8.79 -3.89
N ILE A 240 6.47 8.91 -3.57
CA ILE A 240 7.57 8.75 -4.56
C ILE A 240 7.52 7.33 -5.11
N TYR A 241 7.54 6.35 -4.22
CA TYR A 241 7.54 4.94 -4.60
C TYR A 241 6.23 4.53 -5.26
N ALA A 242 5.08 4.92 -4.70
CA ALA A 242 3.80 4.56 -5.27
C ALA A 242 3.54 5.14 -6.67
N LEU A 243 4.26 6.20 -7.07
CA LEU A 243 4.21 6.75 -8.43
C LEU A 243 5.13 5.98 -9.40
N SER A 244 6.14 5.28 -8.89
CA SER A 244 7.17 4.65 -9.70
C SER A 244 6.86 3.20 -10.07
N ASP A 245 7.51 2.71 -11.13
CA ASP A 245 7.51 1.29 -11.48
C ASP A 245 8.62 0.53 -10.77
N TYR A 246 9.71 1.22 -10.47
CA TYR A 246 10.93 0.71 -9.87
C TYR A 246 11.46 1.72 -8.87
N ALA A 247 12.32 1.30 -7.96
CA ALA A 247 13.06 2.22 -7.10
C ALA A 247 14.53 1.85 -7.01
N LEU A 248 15.41 2.84 -7.01
CA LEU A 248 16.83 2.73 -6.76
C LEU A 248 17.17 3.56 -5.52
N VAL A 249 17.67 2.87 -4.49
CA VAL A 249 18.28 3.50 -3.32
C VAL A 249 19.78 3.62 -3.57
N VAL A 250 20.22 4.84 -3.88
CA VAL A 250 21.65 5.10 -4.16
C VAL A 250 22.45 5.09 -2.87
N SER A 251 21.92 5.70 -1.82
CA SER A 251 22.66 5.94 -0.58
C SER A 251 21.72 5.99 0.62
N SER A 252 21.82 5.04 1.53
CA SER A 252 21.05 5.01 2.78
C SER A 252 21.93 4.75 3.99
N SER A 253 21.61 5.42 5.10
CA SER A 253 22.16 5.08 6.41
C SER A 253 21.41 3.88 7.00
N PHE A 254 22.08 3.03 7.77
CA PHE A 254 21.44 1.89 8.44
C PHE A 254 20.54 2.38 9.59
N ASN A 255 19.30 1.88 9.63
CA ASN A 255 18.32 2.14 10.70
C ASN A 255 18.01 3.62 11.01
N LYS A 256 18.35 4.55 10.11
CA LYS A 256 18.10 5.99 10.32
C LYS A 256 17.85 6.75 9.02
N GLY A 257 17.08 7.83 9.13
CA GLY A 257 16.81 8.76 8.05
C GLY A 257 15.63 8.37 7.16
N GLY A 258 15.16 9.36 6.40
CA GLY A 258 13.96 9.21 5.55
C GLY A 258 14.11 8.17 4.44
N THR A 259 15.30 8.05 3.84
CA THR A 259 15.58 7.06 2.79
C THR A 259 15.40 5.63 3.31
N TRP A 260 16.00 5.31 4.47
CA TRP A 260 15.85 3.99 5.09
C TRP A 260 14.39 3.70 5.43
N ALA A 261 13.72 4.65 6.08
CA ALA A 261 12.31 4.49 6.47
C ALA A 261 11.40 4.28 5.24
N GLY A 262 11.61 5.04 4.16
CA GLY A 262 10.84 4.89 2.91
C GLY A 262 11.10 3.56 2.23
N ALA A 263 12.37 3.17 2.06
CA ALA A 263 12.75 1.93 1.38
C ALA A 263 12.24 0.69 2.14
N THR A 264 12.38 0.68 3.47
CA THR A 264 11.86 -0.42 4.30
C THR A 264 10.34 -0.49 4.32
N GLU A 265 9.64 0.65 4.31
CA GLU A 265 8.18 0.68 4.19
C GLU A 265 7.72 0.05 2.87
N VAL A 266 8.40 0.36 1.76
CA VAL A 266 8.03 -0.13 0.43
C VAL A 266 8.28 -1.61 0.27
N LEU A 267 9.45 -2.09 0.69
CA LEU A 267 9.77 -3.52 0.73
C LEU A 267 8.73 -4.31 1.55
N LYS A 268 8.21 -3.72 2.63
CA LYS A 268 7.21 -4.36 3.49
C LYS A 268 5.79 -4.31 2.92
N LYS A 269 5.34 -3.13 2.46
CA LYS A 269 3.92 -2.87 2.15
C LYS A 269 3.59 -2.88 0.66
N TYR A 270 4.52 -2.49 -0.20
CA TYR A 270 4.28 -2.30 -1.64
C TYR A 270 5.15 -3.26 -2.46
N LYS A 271 5.03 -4.57 -2.17
CA LYS A 271 5.86 -5.64 -2.76
C LYS A 271 5.87 -5.69 -4.31
N LYS A 272 4.86 -5.09 -4.95
CA LYS A 272 4.75 -4.98 -6.41
C LYS A 272 5.76 -4.01 -7.03
N ILE A 273 6.44 -3.19 -6.22
CA ILE A 273 7.43 -2.21 -6.67
C ILE A 273 8.82 -2.79 -6.37
N PRO A 274 9.57 -3.28 -7.38
CA PRO A 274 10.96 -3.69 -7.21
C PRO A 274 11.80 -2.55 -6.62
N VAL A 275 12.51 -2.86 -5.54
CA VAL A 275 13.47 -1.94 -4.93
C VAL A 275 14.87 -2.48 -5.17
N PHE A 276 15.70 -1.65 -5.80
CA PHE A 276 17.11 -1.87 -6.05
C PHE A 276 17.98 -1.01 -5.14
N VAL A 277 19.22 -1.44 -4.93
CA VAL A 277 20.23 -0.66 -4.21
C VAL A 277 21.54 -0.57 -5.00
N LYS A 278 22.24 0.56 -4.90
CA LYS A 278 23.62 0.68 -5.40
C LYS A 278 24.52 -0.29 -4.64
N VAL A 279 25.22 -1.15 -5.38
CA VAL A 279 26.18 -2.16 -4.86
C VAL A 279 27.62 -1.94 -5.32
N GLN A 280 27.89 -0.92 -6.14
CA GLN A 280 29.22 -0.59 -6.64
C GLN A 280 29.85 0.61 -5.93
N GLY A 281 31.18 0.69 -5.96
CA GLY A 281 31.95 1.77 -5.31
C GLY A 281 31.82 1.79 -3.79
N LYS A 282 31.77 2.98 -3.17
CA LYS A 282 31.56 3.11 -1.72
C LYS A 282 30.10 2.85 -1.37
N VAL A 283 29.81 1.64 -0.91
CA VAL A 283 28.46 1.20 -0.52
C VAL A 283 28.22 1.45 0.97
N LYS A 284 27.21 2.27 1.31
CA LYS A 284 26.81 2.51 2.71
C LYS A 284 26.18 1.27 3.34
N GLU A 285 26.33 1.13 4.65
CA GLU A 285 25.79 0.02 5.44
C GLU A 285 24.27 -0.14 5.25
N GLY A 286 23.52 0.97 5.14
CA GLY A 286 22.09 0.91 4.89
C GLY A 286 21.72 0.29 3.54
N ASN A 287 22.55 0.42 2.50
CA ASN A 287 22.28 -0.26 1.23
C ASN A 287 22.43 -1.79 1.39
N LYS A 288 23.48 -2.22 2.11
CA LYS A 288 23.72 -3.65 2.38
C LYS A 288 22.57 -4.25 3.17
N ALA A 289 22.16 -3.60 4.24
CA ALA A 289 21.05 -4.08 5.07
C ALA A 289 19.67 -4.00 4.40
N LEU A 290 19.52 -3.26 3.29
CA LEU A 290 18.32 -3.29 2.46
C LEU A 290 18.28 -4.55 1.57
N LEU A 291 19.43 -5.08 1.13
CA LEU A 291 19.49 -6.37 0.43
C LEU A 291 18.94 -7.48 1.32
N ASP A 292 19.34 -7.49 2.59
CA ASP A 292 18.85 -8.45 3.60
C ASP A 292 17.33 -8.32 3.86
N LYS A 293 16.70 -7.23 3.38
CA LYS A 293 15.25 -6.96 3.49
C LYS A 293 14.49 -7.22 2.20
N GLY A 294 15.12 -7.84 1.21
CA GLY A 294 14.51 -8.21 -0.07
C GLY A 294 14.71 -7.17 -1.18
N ALA A 295 15.55 -6.15 -0.98
CA ALA A 295 15.99 -5.32 -2.10
C ALA A 295 16.93 -6.11 -3.02
N ARG A 296 16.97 -5.73 -4.30
CA ARG A 296 17.81 -6.35 -5.32
C ARG A 296 19.05 -5.51 -5.60
N SER A 297 20.10 -6.13 -6.09
CA SER A 297 21.26 -5.40 -6.59
C SER A 297 20.89 -4.63 -7.86
N PHE A 298 21.22 -3.34 -7.91
CA PHE A 298 21.19 -2.60 -9.17
C PHE A 298 22.33 -3.07 -10.08
N PRO A 299 22.15 -3.15 -11.42
CA PRO A 299 23.17 -3.67 -12.33
C PRO A 299 24.43 -2.80 -12.28
N PHE A 300 25.57 -3.42 -12.56
CA PHE A 300 26.85 -2.72 -12.65
C PHE A 300 26.93 -1.84 -13.90
N ASP A 301 27.63 -0.72 -13.79
CA ASP A 301 27.99 0.16 -14.92
C ASP A 301 29.05 -0.54 -15.81
N PRO A 302 28.99 -0.44 -17.15
CA PRO A 302 28.13 0.40 -17.97
C PRO A 302 26.73 -0.17 -18.26
N TRP A 303 25.75 0.74 -18.36
CA TRP A 303 24.34 0.41 -18.64
C TRP A 303 23.92 0.56 -20.11
N ASP A 304 24.87 0.71 -21.03
CA ASP A 304 24.78 0.95 -22.50
C ASP A 304 23.46 0.58 -23.23
N GLY A 305 22.34 1.24 -22.92
CA GLY A 305 21.03 1.00 -23.55
C GLY A 305 20.20 -0.15 -22.95
N ASN A 306 20.72 -0.83 -21.93
CA ASN A 306 20.11 -2.05 -21.37
C ASN A 306 19.43 -1.83 -20.02
N LEU A 307 19.42 -0.61 -19.47
CA LEU A 307 18.85 -0.40 -18.15
C LEU A 307 17.33 -0.61 -18.15
N LYS A 308 16.65 -0.11 -19.18
CA LYS A 308 15.20 -0.28 -19.37
C LYS A 308 14.83 -1.75 -19.47
N ASP A 309 15.57 -2.53 -20.26
CA ASP A 309 15.30 -3.96 -20.43
C ASP A 309 15.52 -4.73 -19.14
N PHE A 310 16.59 -4.41 -18.40
CA PHE A 310 16.82 -4.96 -17.05
C PHE A 310 15.64 -4.66 -16.11
N LEU A 311 15.18 -3.40 -16.07
CA LEU A 311 14.07 -3.00 -15.22
C LEU A 311 12.79 -3.72 -15.65
N VAL A 312 12.46 -3.78 -16.95
CA VAL A 312 11.28 -4.50 -17.46
C VAL A 312 11.34 -5.98 -17.09
N GLY A 313 12.48 -6.65 -17.34
CA GLY A 313 12.69 -8.07 -17.00
C GLY A 313 12.47 -8.34 -15.51
N SER A 314 12.99 -7.48 -14.64
CA SER A 314 12.86 -7.63 -13.19
C SER A 314 11.41 -7.58 -12.68
N LYS A 315 10.51 -6.90 -13.41
CA LYS A 315 9.07 -6.82 -13.11
C LYS A 315 8.35 -8.08 -13.61
N CYS A 316 8.77 -8.60 -14.77
CA CYS A 316 8.30 -9.89 -15.25
C CYS A 316 8.68 -11.02 -14.30
N ASP A 317 9.87 -11.01 -13.71
CA ASP A 317 10.27 -12.02 -12.70
C ASP A 317 9.38 -11.97 -11.45
N LEU A 318 8.95 -10.78 -11.02
CA LEU A 318 7.97 -10.66 -9.93
C LEU A 318 6.62 -11.26 -10.34
N LYS A 319 6.11 -10.92 -11.54
CA LYS A 319 4.86 -11.48 -12.06
C LYS A 319 4.94 -12.99 -12.29
N LEU A 320 6.08 -13.50 -12.75
CA LEU A 320 6.33 -14.92 -12.94
C LEU A 320 6.48 -15.62 -11.59
N SER A 321 7.09 -15.01 -10.57
CA SER A 321 7.07 -15.58 -9.22
C SER A 321 5.65 -15.60 -8.61
N GLU A 322 4.82 -14.60 -8.91
CA GLU A 322 3.40 -14.53 -8.54
C GLU A 322 2.53 -15.51 -9.37
N ASN A 323 2.90 -15.77 -10.64
CA ASN A 323 2.16 -16.68 -11.53
C ASN A 323 2.64 -18.13 -11.42
N ILE A 324 3.91 -18.40 -11.15
CA ILE A 324 4.44 -19.75 -10.87
C ILE A 324 3.84 -20.27 -9.56
N SER A 325 3.59 -19.39 -8.59
CA SER A 325 2.79 -19.73 -7.41
C SER A 325 1.30 -19.95 -7.71
N LEU A 326 0.82 -19.63 -8.92
CA LEU A 326 -0.54 -19.89 -9.41
C LEU A 326 -0.61 -20.99 -10.50
N ILE A 327 0.52 -21.44 -11.07
CA ILE A 327 0.60 -22.35 -12.24
C ILE A 327 1.21 -23.73 -11.86
N GLU A 328 1.62 -23.97 -10.62
CA GLU A 328 1.89 -25.34 -10.13
C GLU A 328 0.58 -26.13 -9.90
N LEU A 329 -0.19 -26.33 -10.98
CA LEU A 329 -1.23 -27.34 -11.15
C LEU A 329 -1.59 -27.29 -12.62
N GLU A 330 -0.71 -27.84 -13.47
CA GLU A 330 -1.03 -28.47 -14.76
C GLU A 330 0.25 -28.59 -15.60
N THR A 331 0.90 -29.75 -15.53
CA THR A 331 1.46 -30.33 -16.76
C THR A 331 1.11 -31.82 -16.83
N PRO A 332 0.71 -32.31 -18.01
CA PRO A 332 0.28 -33.68 -18.22
C PRO A 332 1.50 -34.57 -18.45
N VAL A 333 1.65 -35.63 -17.66
CA VAL A 333 2.63 -36.69 -17.94
C VAL A 333 1.87 -37.91 -18.47
N ASN A 334 1.92 -38.05 -19.79
CA ASN A 334 1.48 -39.23 -20.51
C ASN A 334 2.65 -40.23 -20.55
N ILE A 335 2.59 -41.31 -19.76
CA ILE A 335 3.47 -42.48 -19.92
C ILE A 335 2.60 -43.73 -19.92
N SER A 336 2.70 -44.46 -21.02
CA SER A 336 1.98 -45.70 -21.32
C SER A 336 2.64 -46.94 -20.71
N ALA A 337 1.77 -47.90 -20.32
CA ALA A 337 1.96 -49.35 -20.27
C ALA A 337 2.79 -49.99 -19.14
N LYS A 338 2.13 -50.73 -18.24
CA LYS A 338 1.94 -52.20 -18.32
C LYS A 338 1.13 -52.74 -17.13
N THR A 339 0.31 -53.72 -17.45
CA THR A 339 -0.62 -54.52 -16.64
C THR A 339 0.05 -55.35 -15.53
N ALA A 340 -0.57 -55.42 -14.35
CA ALA A 340 -0.73 -56.64 -13.56
C ALA A 340 -1.74 -56.44 -12.41
N ASN A 341 -2.73 -57.33 -12.34
CA ASN A 341 -3.79 -57.45 -11.35
C ASN A 341 -3.27 -57.64 -9.92
N LEU A 342 -4.03 -57.16 -8.93
CA LEU A 342 -4.50 -57.96 -7.79
C LEU A 342 -5.60 -57.23 -7.01
N ASN A 343 -6.72 -57.94 -6.86
CA ASN A 343 -7.95 -57.59 -6.16
C ASN A 343 -7.71 -57.23 -4.67
N VAL A 344 -8.60 -56.43 -4.08
CA VAL A 344 -9.46 -56.82 -2.94
C VAL A 344 -10.40 -55.66 -2.55
N GLU A 345 -11.70 -55.95 -2.70
CA GLU A 345 -12.87 -55.51 -1.93
C GLU A 345 -13.17 -54.01 -1.74
N THR A 346 -14.02 -53.54 -2.65
CA THR A 346 -15.09 -52.58 -2.41
C THR A 346 -15.89 -52.90 -1.14
N LYS A 347 -15.67 -52.13 -0.07
CA LYS A 347 -16.76 -51.69 0.81
C LYS A 347 -17.12 -50.27 0.42
N SER A 348 -18.16 -50.19 -0.40
CA SER A 348 -18.95 -49.00 -0.64
C SER A 348 -19.49 -48.45 0.69
N ASN A 349 -18.87 -47.39 1.18
CA ASN A 349 -19.59 -46.34 1.88
C ASN A 349 -19.28 -45.04 1.12
N LEU A 350 -20.13 -44.74 0.14
CA LEU A 350 -20.35 -43.35 -0.26
C LEU A 350 -20.88 -42.62 0.97
N SER A 351 -19.99 -42.00 1.74
CA SER A 351 -20.33 -40.80 2.49
C SER A 351 -19.71 -39.64 1.74
N ILE A 352 -20.59 -38.83 1.16
CA ILE A 352 -20.36 -37.54 0.54
C ILE A 352 -19.20 -36.80 1.23
N TYR A 353 -18.16 -36.46 0.48
CA TYR A 353 -17.12 -35.53 0.94
C TYR A 353 -17.77 -34.16 1.14
N GLU A 354 -18.23 -33.89 2.36
CA GLU A 354 -18.34 -32.53 2.86
C GLU A 354 -16.91 -32.04 3.10
N GLY A 355 -16.47 -31.06 2.29
CA GLY A 355 -15.17 -30.44 2.41
C GLY A 355 -15.02 -29.75 3.76
N THR A 356 -14.27 -30.38 4.67
CA THR A 356 -13.84 -29.73 5.91
C THR A 356 -12.61 -28.88 5.62
N ASN A 357 -12.80 -27.55 5.60
CA ASN A 357 -11.71 -26.58 5.63
C ASN A 357 -10.79 -26.91 6.84
N PRO A 358 -9.46 -27.02 6.68
CA PRO A 358 -8.57 -27.44 7.77
C PRO A 358 -8.68 -26.48 8.96
N SER A 359 -8.64 -27.05 10.17
CA SER A 359 -8.77 -26.29 11.41
C SER A 359 -7.60 -25.32 11.61
N ILE A 360 -7.83 -24.24 12.37
CA ILE A 360 -6.76 -23.28 12.73
C ILE A 360 -5.57 -24.01 13.38
N TYR A 361 -5.85 -25.02 14.21
CA TYR A 361 -4.81 -25.81 14.86
C TYR A 361 -3.90 -26.50 13.84
N GLU A 362 -4.47 -27.20 12.85
CA GLU A 362 -3.69 -27.90 11.81
C GLU A 362 -2.85 -26.91 10.99
N LYS A 363 -3.37 -25.70 10.74
CA LYS A 363 -2.64 -24.66 10.00
C LYS A 363 -1.45 -24.11 10.79
N VAL A 364 -1.59 -23.96 12.11
CA VAL A 364 -0.57 -23.33 12.98
C VAL A 364 0.40 -24.36 13.59
N LEU A 365 0.05 -25.64 13.60
CA LEU A 365 0.90 -26.70 14.14
C LEU A 365 2.32 -26.74 13.53
N PRO A 366 2.53 -26.62 12.19
CA PRO A 366 3.88 -26.63 11.62
C PRO A 366 4.80 -25.53 12.17
N ILE A 367 4.28 -24.31 12.37
CA ILE A 367 5.08 -23.20 12.92
C ILE A 367 5.35 -23.37 14.42
N ILE A 368 4.43 -23.99 15.17
CA ILE A 368 4.65 -24.39 16.57
C ILE A 368 5.81 -25.40 16.64
N LEU A 369 5.75 -26.46 15.82
CA LEU A 369 6.79 -27.49 15.78
C LEU A 369 8.14 -26.91 15.34
N LYS A 370 8.19 -26.06 14.31
CA LYS A 370 9.41 -25.35 13.86
C LYS A 370 10.07 -24.57 15.01
N ASN A 371 9.28 -23.87 15.82
CA ASN A 371 9.82 -23.09 16.93
C ASN A 371 10.16 -23.93 18.17
N LEU A 372 9.67 -25.17 18.27
CA LEU A 372 10.02 -26.14 19.32
C LEU A 372 11.23 -27.02 19.00
N ILE A 373 11.91 -26.78 17.87
CA ILE A 373 13.22 -27.38 17.57
C ILE A 373 14.20 -27.15 18.73
N ARG A 374 14.12 -25.97 19.35
CA ARG A 374 14.77 -25.67 20.63
C ARG A 374 13.75 -25.82 21.75
N PRO A 375 13.97 -26.71 22.74
CA PRO A 375 13.04 -26.89 23.86
C PRO A 375 12.83 -25.59 24.62
N GLN A 376 11.58 -25.21 24.85
CA GLN A 376 11.25 -23.96 25.54
C GLN A 376 9.89 -24.01 26.27
N LYS A 377 9.65 -23.03 27.14
CA LYS A 377 8.39 -22.88 27.88
C LYS A 377 7.33 -22.20 27.01
N ALA A 378 6.05 -22.52 27.26
CA ALA A 378 4.91 -21.90 26.57
C ALA A 378 4.94 -20.35 26.60
N LYS A 379 5.42 -19.73 27.69
CA LYS A 379 5.52 -18.26 27.79
C LYS A 379 6.53 -17.66 26.82
N SER A 380 7.64 -18.33 26.54
CA SER A 380 8.62 -17.85 25.56
C SER A 380 8.09 -18.01 24.14
N LEU A 381 7.54 -19.20 23.84
CA LEU A 381 6.96 -19.51 22.54
C LEU A 381 5.77 -18.59 22.18
N SER A 382 4.95 -18.22 23.17
CA SER A 382 3.83 -17.29 22.99
C SER A 382 4.25 -15.91 22.48
N LYS A 383 5.42 -15.43 22.89
CA LYS A 383 5.96 -14.13 22.46
C LYS A 383 6.51 -14.18 21.05
N ILE A 384 7.09 -15.32 20.67
CA ILE A 384 7.66 -15.54 19.33
C ILE A 384 6.54 -15.62 18.30
N LEU A 385 5.46 -16.34 18.64
CA LEU A 385 4.32 -16.57 17.74
C LEU A 385 3.27 -15.45 17.78
N ASP A 386 3.40 -14.49 18.70
CA ASP A 386 2.44 -13.41 18.95
C ASP A 386 1.01 -13.92 19.22
N VAL A 387 0.92 -14.91 20.11
CA VAL A 387 -0.35 -15.55 20.53
C VAL A 387 -0.44 -15.53 22.05
N ARG A 388 -1.62 -15.27 22.62
CA ARG A 388 -1.87 -15.35 24.06
C ARG A 388 -1.50 -16.72 24.59
N VAL A 389 -0.74 -16.73 25.69
CA VAL A 389 -0.24 -17.95 26.35
C VAL A 389 -1.36 -18.97 26.62
N GLY A 390 -2.57 -18.52 26.95
CA GLY A 390 -3.72 -19.39 27.17
C GLY A 390 -4.12 -20.17 25.91
N GLN A 391 -4.18 -19.51 24.74
CA GLN A 391 -4.48 -20.21 23.48
C GLN A 391 -3.37 -21.17 23.10
N LEU A 392 -2.11 -20.72 23.22
CA LEU A 392 -0.98 -21.57 22.90
C LEU A 392 -0.93 -22.82 23.79
N ARG A 393 -1.28 -22.73 25.07
CA ARG A 393 -1.35 -23.90 25.96
C ARG A 393 -2.39 -24.93 25.51
N ASN A 394 -3.53 -24.49 24.99
CA ASN A 394 -4.55 -25.40 24.44
C ASN A 394 -3.99 -26.18 23.24
N TRP A 395 -3.34 -25.49 22.29
CA TRP A 395 -2.69 -26.14 21.15
C TRP A 395 -1.52 -27.05 21.56
N LEU A 396 -0.73 -26.65 22.55
CA LEU A 396 0.35 -27.51 23.07
C LEU A 396 -0.19 -28.74 23.79
N SER A 397 -1.32 -28.64 24.49
CA SER A 397 -2.01 -29.79 25.08
C SER A 397 -2.45 -30.75 24.00
N GLN A 398 -3.16 -30.25 22.98
CA GLN A 398 -3.60 -31.06 21.85
C GLN A 398 -2.43 -31.71 21.12
N ALA A 399 -1.31 -31.00 20.93
CA ALA A 399 -0.10 -31.58 20.34
C ALA A 399 0.60 -32.62 21.24
N CYS A 400 0.41 -32.57 22.56
CA CYS A 400 0.84 -33.63 23.47
C CYS A 400 -0.08 -34.85 23.37
N ASP A 401 -1.40 -34.63 23.29
CA ASP A 401 -2.40 -35.69 23.14
C ASP A 401 -2.25 -36.41 21.79
N GLU A 402 -1.83 -35.69 20.73
CA GLU A 402 -1.48 -36.23 19.41
C GLU A 402 -0.05 -36.78 19.31
N GLU A 403 0.67 -36.87 20.44
CA GLU A 403 2.03 -37.42 20.56
C GLU A 403 3.11 -36.71 19.69
N LYS A 404 2.83 -35.49 19.22
CA LYS A 404 3.77 -34.68 18.40
C LYS A 404 4.83 -33.99 19.26
N ILE A 405 4.50 -33.66 20.51
CA ILE A 405 5.41 -33.02 21.47
C ILE A 405 5.23 -33.61 22.87
N VAL A 406 6.27 -33.54 23.70
CA VAL A 406 6.25 -33.94 25.11
C VAL A 406 6.54 -32.75 26.00
N LYS A 407 5.81 -32.66 27.11
CA LYS A 407 6.00 -31.69 28.18
C LYS A 407 6.76 -32.34 29.34
N ASP A 408 7.85 -31.72 29.78
CA ASP A 408 8.52 -32.08 31.02
C ASP A 408 7.75 -31.55 32.23
N GLU A 409 7.28 -32.42 33.12
CA GLU A 409 6.40 -32.03 34.23
C GLU A 409 7.10 -31.19 35.31
N LYS A 410 8.41 -31.36 35.49
CA LYS A 410 9.18 -30.62 36.51
C LYS A 410 9.53 -29.21 36.04
N THR A 411 9.85 -29.06 34.76
CA THR A 411 10.36 -27.80 34.21
C THR A 411 9.35 -27.03 33.36
N ALA A 412 8.24 -27.68 32.98
CA ALA A 412 7.22 -27.18 32.05
C ALA A 412 7.78 -26.75 30.68
N ILE A 413 8.85 -27.43 30.24
CA ILE A 413 9.49 -27.25 28.94
C ILE A 413 8.86 -28.24 27.94
N TYR A 414 8.58 -27.77 26.74
CA TYR A 414 8.03 -28.58 25.65
C TYR A 414 9.15 -28.95 24.65
N ARG A 415 9.13 -30.18 24.15
CA ARG A 415 10.09 -30.72 23.17
C ARG A 415 9.39 -31.61 22.13
N ILE A 416 9.91 -31.69 20.92
CA ILE A 416 9.35 -32.53 19.84
C ILE A 416 9.69 -34.02 20.10
N VAL A 417 8.76 -34.94 19.78
CA VAL A 417 8.99 -36.40 19.83
C VAL A 417 9.80 -36.85 18.61
N ALA A 418 10.76 -37.78 18.80
CA ALA A 418 11.75 -38.15 17.79
C ALA A 418 11.17 -38.66 16.46
N GLU A 419 10.00 -39.31 16.47
CA GLU A 419 9.29 -39.82 15.29
C GLU A 419 8.66 -38.68 14.45
N THR A 420 8.26 -37.58 15.09
CA THR A 420 7.76 -36.35 14.43
C THR A 420 8.83 -35.63 13.60
N LYS A 421 10.11 -36.05 13.68
CA LYS A 421 11.17 -35.55 12.80
C LYS A 421 10.95 -35.96 11.33
N GLN A 422 10.17 -36.99 11.02
CA GLN A 422 9.89 -37.37 9.63
C GLN A 422 9.03 -36.36 8.85
N TYR A 423 8.29 -35.48 9.54
CA TYR A 423 7.56 -34.36 8.91
C TYR A 423 8.50 -33.24 8.42
N GLN A 424 9.81 -33.39 8.58
CA GLN A 424 10.84 -32.42 8.12
C GLN A 424 10.99 -32.34 6.60
N ASN A 425 10.42 -33.27 5.82
CA ASN A 425 10.55 -33.28 4.35
C ASN A 425 9.46 -32.50 3.59
N TYR A 426 8.48 -31.91 4.28
CA TYR A 426 7.64 -30.88 3.67
C TYR A 426 8.34 -29.53 3.83
N GLN A 427 8.97 -29.04 2.77
CA GLN A 427 9.46 -27.67 2.64
C GLN A 427 8.26 -26.69 2.70
N ILE A 428 7.74 -26.45 3.90
CA ILE A 428 6.75 -25.39 4.11
C ILE A 428 7.53 -24.08 4.28
N SER A 429 7.51 -23.26 3.22
CA SER A 429 7.90 -21.85 3.21
C SER A 429 7.12 -21.06 4.27
N THR A 430 7.54 -21.19 5.53
CA THR A 430 6.95 -20.54 6.72
C THR A 430 7.78 -19.35 7.17
N GLU A 431 8.71 -18.86 6.35
CA GLU A 431 9.76 -17.95 6.81
C GLU A 431 9.33 -16.50 7.02
N GLU A 432 8.11 -16.10 6.64
CA GLU A 432 7.72 -14.67 6.76
C GLU A 432 6.29 -14.40 7.24
N LEU A 433 5.49 -15.42 7.57
CA LEU A 433 4.09 -15.24 7.97
C LEU A 433 3.93 -15.45 9.49
N ASN A 434 3.44 -14.41 10.17
CA ASN A 434 3.05 -14.53 11.57
C ASN A 434 1.75 -15.36 11.70
N VAL A 435 1.45 -15.86 12.91
CA VAL A 435 0.27 -16.72 13.13
C VAL A 435 -1.03 -16.06 12.71
N TYR A 436 -1.15 -14.73 12.88
CA TYR A 436 -2.34 -13.99 12.45
C TYR A 436 -2.56 -14.06 10.94
N GLU A 437 -1.53 -13.81 10.12
CA GLU A 437 -1.64 -13.89 8.66
C GLU A 437 -1.95 -15.31 8.17
N MET A 438 -1.48 -16.34 8.87
CA MET A 438 -1.82 -17.74 8.55
C MET A 438 -3.29 -18.07 8.82
N VAL A 439 -3.85 -17.49 9.89
CA VAL A 439 -5.22 -17.75 10.35
C VAL A 439 -6.24 -16.86 9.66
N LEU A 440 -5.81 -15.70 9.16
CA LEU A 440 -6.67 -14.69 8.57
C LEU A 440 -7.59 -15.22 7.45
N PRO A 441 -7.13 -16.02 6.46
CA PRO A 441 -8.03 -16.55 5.43
C PRO A 441 -9.17 -17.39 6.01
N ILE A 442 -8.87 -18.27 6.98
CA ILE A 442 -9.85 -19.11 7.67
C ILE A 442 -10.82 -18.24 8.50
N LEU A 443 -10.29 -17.20 9.15
CA LEU A 443 -11.09 -16.23 9.89
C LEU A 443 -12.07 -15.48 8.98
N LEU A 444 -11.61 -15.04 7.81
CA LEU A 444 -12.44 -14.36 6.83
C LEU A 444 -13.50 -15.32 6.26
N ASP A 445 -13.14 -16.53 5.83
CA ASP A 445 -14.10 -17.50 5.30
C ASP A 445 -15.29 -17.75 6.23
N ASN A 446 -15.04 -17.81 7.53
CA ASN A 446 -16.06 -18.02 8.57
C ASN A 446 -16.87 -16.76 8.91
N LEU A 447 -16.46 -15.59 8.41
CA LEU A 447 -17.14 -14.29 8.56
C LEU A 447 -17.91 -13.88 7.30
N ASN A 448 -18.00 -14.75 6.28
CA ASN A 448 -18.85 -14.54 5.10
C ASN A 448 -20.34 -14.39 5.46
N LYS A 449 -20.72 -14.90 6.64
CA LYS A 449 -22.03 -14.67 7.27
C LYS A 449 -21.82 -13.95 8.61
N PRO A 450 -22.77 -13.12 9.06
CA PRO A 450 -22.67 -12.46 10.36
C PRO A 450 -22.54 -13.48 11.49
N GLN A 451 -21.45 -13.42 12.27
CA GLN A 451 -21.20 -14.33 13.39
C GLN A 451 -20.99 -13.56 14.70
N LYS A 452 -21.59 -14.05 15.79
CA LYS A 452 -21.26 -13.57 17.14
C LYS A 452 -19.92 -14.15 17.54
N ILE A 453 -19.15 -13.38 18.31
CA ILE A 453 -17.80 -13.79 18.70
C ILE A 453 -17.75 -15.10 19.50
N GLN A 454 -18.78 -15.39 20.29
CA GLN A 454 -18.88 -16.64 21.06
C GLN A 454 -19.06 -17.86 20.15
N ASP A 455 -19.85 -17.72 19.10
CA ASP A 455 -20.14 -18.80 18.16
C ASP A 455 -18.95 -19.00 17.21
N LEU A 456 -18.35 -17.90 16.75
CA LEU A 456 -17.12 -17.93 15.95
C LEU A 456 -15.94 -18.56 16.71
N ALA A 457 -15.78 -18.26 18.00
CA ALA A 457 -14.76 -18.88 18.84
C ALA A 457 -14.93 -20.40 18.97
N LYS A 458 -16.18 -20.88 19.04
CA LYS A 458 -16.50 -22.32 19.07
C LYS A 458 -16.22 -22.97 17.72
N ILE A 459 -16.69 -22.37 16.62
CA ILE A 459 -16.49 -22.87 15.25
C ILE A 459 -14.99 -23.01 14.94
N LEU A 460 -14.22 -21.98 15.30
CA LEU A 460 -12.78 -21.93 15.04
C LEU A 460 -11.93 -22.68 16.08
N ASN A 461 -12.54 -23.19 17.15
CA ASN A 461 -11.87 -23.80 18.30
C ASN A 461 -10.72 -22.94 18.87
N VAL A 462 -10.99 -21.65 19.09
CA VAL A 462 -10.02 -20.66 19.59
C VAL A 462 -10.60 -19.91 20.79
N ASN A 463 -9.76 -19.65 21.79
CA ASN A 463 -10.09 -18.84 22.95
C ASN A 463 -10.61 -17.47 22.51
N LYS A 464 -11.75 -17.07 23.06
CA LYS A 464 -12.42 -15.80 22.75
C LYS A 464 -11.47 -14.59 22.83
N SER A 465 -10.61 -14.52 23.84
CA SER A 465 -9.68 -13.40 24.00
C SER A 465 -8.57 -13.34 22.94
N GLN A 466 -8.14 -14.50 22.40
CA GLN A 466 -7.22 -14.51 21.26
C GLN A 466 -7.94 -14.08 19.98
N LEU A 467 -9.16 -14.58 19.78
CA LEU A 467 -9.99 -14.21 18.64
C LEU A 467 -10.29 -12.71 18.64
N GLU A 468 -10.55 -12.10 19.81
CA GLU A 468 -10.73 -10.64 19.94
C GLU A 468 -9.51 -9.84 19.46
N ASP A 469 -8.30 -10.29 19.77
CA ASP A 469 -7.07 -9.63 19.32
C ASP A 469 -6.95 -9.71 17.79
N TRP A 470 -7.19 -10.88 17.20
CA TRP A 470 -7.16 -11.05 15.73
C TRP A 470 -8.26 -10.26 15.02
N LEU A 471 -9.49 -10.27 15.54
CA LEU A 471 -10.59 -9.47 15.00
C LEU A 471 -10.30 -7.97 15.11
N LYS A 472 -9.61 -7.52 16.17
CA LYS A 472 -9.17 -6.12 16.31
C LYS A 472 -8.13 -5.75 15.27
N ILE A 473 -7.17 -6.64 14.98
CA ILE A 473 -6.18 -6.44 13.91
C ILE A 473 -6.90 -6.41 12.56
N ALA A 474 -7.74 -7.39 12.25
CA ALA A 474 -8.49 -7.47 11.00
C ALA A 474 -9.42 -6.25 10.79
N LYS A 475 -10.03 -5.75 11.85
CA LYS A 475 -10.82 -4.50 11.82
C LYS A 475 -9.95 -3.28 11.58
N THR A 476 -8.76 -3.22 12.18
CA THR A 476 -7.79 -2.13 11.96
C THR A 476 -7.25 -2.13 10.54
N GLU A 477 -7.09 -3.32 9.95
CA GLU A 477 -6.69 -3.54 8.56
C GLU A 477 -7.84 -3.37 7.56
N GLY A 478 -9.07 -3.12 8.03
CA GLY A 478 -10.24 -2.93 7.18
C GLY A 478 -10.78 -4.22 6.53
N LYS A 479 -10.33 -5.39 6.96
CA LYS A 479 -10.73 -6.69 6.41
C LYS A 479 -12.11 -7.15 6.90
N ILE A 480 -12.55 -6.67 8.06
CA ILE A 480 -13.84 -7.02 8.68
C ILE A 480 -14.48 -5.79 9.34
N MET A 481 -15.80 -5.85 9.54
CA MET A 481 -16.56 -4.83 10.28
C MET A 481 -17.49 -5.45 11.32
N LEU A 482 -17.73 -4.71 12.41
CA LEU A 482 -18.67 -5.09 13.47
C LEU A 482 -20.03 -4.41 13.18
N GLU A 483 -21.07 -5.20 12.99
CA GLU A 483 -22.43 -4.73 12.77
C GLU A 483 -23.05 -4.28 14.11
N LYS A 484 -23.42 -3.00 14.19
CA LYS A 484 -23.75 -2.34 15.47
C LYS A 484 -25.11 -2.73 16.07
N ASN A 485 -26.01 -3.34 15.31
CA ASN A 485 -27.34 -3.73 15.80
C ASN A 485 -27.40 -5.17 16.34
N SER A 486 -26.34 -5.96 16.13
CA SER A 486 -26.35 -7.42 16.30
C SER A 486 -25.07 -7.94 17.00
N ASN A 487 -24.04 -7.10 17.16
CA ASN A 487 -22.76 -7.44 17.80
C ASN A 487 -22.07 -8.64 17.10
N VAL A 488 -22.24 -8.70 15.78
CA VAL A 488 -21.73 -9.74 14.88
C VAL A 488 -20.68 -9.15 13.94
N TYR A 489 -19.68 -9.96 13.60
CA TYR A 489 -18.64 -9.59 12.65
C TYR A 489 -19.01 -10.12 11.27
N VAL A 490 -18.66 -9.36 10.23
CA VAL A 490 -18.82 -9.71 8.81
C VAL A 490 -17.56 -9.32 8.03
N ILE A 491 -17.26 -10.05 6.94
CA ILE A 491 -16.22 -9.64 5.99
C ILE A 491 -16.57 -8.29 5.37
N TYR A 492 -15.56 -7.46 5.20
CA TYR A 492 -15.66 -6.29 4.34
C TYR A 492 -15.65 -6.75 2.87
N GLN A 493 -16.82 -6.90 2.26
CA GLN A 493 -16.89 -7.15 0.82
C GLN A 493 -16.69 -5.82 0.08
N ASP A 494 -15.63 -5.76 -0.74
CA ASP A 494 -15.56 -4.80 -1.84
C ASP A 494 -16.84 -4.98 -2.66
N ILE A 495 -17.72 -3.99 -2.62
CA ILE A 495 -18.66 -3.80 -3.71
C ILE A 495 -17.74 -3.59 -4.91
N LYS A 496 -17.67 -4.60 -5.79
CA LYS A 496 -17.06 -4.48 -7.12
C LYS A 496 -17.38 -3.08 -7.60
N GLN A 497 -16.34 -2.33 -7.93
CA GLN A 497 -16.46 -1.14 -8.76
C GLN A 497 -17.23 -1.57 -10.02
N LEU A 498 -18.56 -1.49 -9.98
CA LEU A 498 -19.31 -1.12 -11.16
C LEU A 498 -18.72 0.22 -11.53
N SER A 499 -18.03 0.21 -12.67
CA SER A 499 -17.32 1.32 -13.27
C SER A 499 -18.28 2.49 -13.48
N LEU A 500 -18.52 3.28 -12.43
CA LEU A 500 -19.17 4.58 -12.54
C LEU A 500 -18.27 5.63 -13.23
N PHE A 501 -17.09 5.20 -13.69
CA PHE A 501 -16.06 5.98 -14.37
C PHE A 501 -15.79 5.50 -15.80
N ASP A 502 -16.41 4.41 -16.25
CA ASP A 502 -16.42 4.05 -17.67
C ASP A 502 -17.69 4.60 -18.32
N ARG A 503 -17.48 5.20 -19.50
CA ARG A 503 -18.37 6.04 -20.30
C ARG A 503 -19.82 5.57 -20.34
N VAL A 504 -20.74 6.51 -20.08
CA VAL A 504 -21.93 6.66 -20.93
C VAL A 504 -21.56 7.80 -21.87
N GLU A 505 -21.42 7.48 -23.16
CA GLU A 505 -21.39 8.49 -24.20
C GLU A 505 -22.75 9.20 -24.15
N ASP A 506 -22.74 10.52 -23.98
CA ASP A 506 -23.94 11.34 -24.11
C ASP A 506 -24.43 11.17 -25.56
N GLU A 507 -25.56 10.47 -25.73
CA GLU A 507 -26.33 10.57 -26.97
C GLU A 507 -26.93 11.97 -27.02
N ASP A 508 -26.66 12.66 -28.12
CA ASP A 508 -27.26 13.93 -28.50
C ASP A 508 -28.79 13.80 -28.54
N ASP A 509 -29.49 14.24 -27.51
CA ASP A 509 -30.90 14.60 -27.60
C ASP A 509 -31.00 16.08 -27.99
N GLU A 510 -30.81 16.36 -29.29
CA GLU A 510 -31.52 17.46 -29.94
C GLU A 510 -33.02 17.11 -29.95
N GLU A 511 -33.77 17.57 -28.96
CA GLU A 511 -35.20 17.80 -29.14
C GLU A 511 -35.67 18.97 -28.28
N GLY A 512 -36.13 20.01 -28.97
CA GLY A 512 -36.43 21.32 -28.39
C GLY A 512 -37.63 21.33 -27.47
N LEU A 513 -37.64 22.28 -26.55
CA LEU A 513 -38.87 22.77 -25.94
C LEU A 513 -38.84 24.30 -25.85
N ASP A 514 -39.82 24.83 -26.57
CA ASP A 514 -40.27 26.20 -26.73
C ASP A 514 -41.18 26.57 -25.56
N TRP A 515 -40.74 27.43 -24.62
CA TRP A 515 -41.49 28.51 -23.95
C TRP A 515 -40.65 29.25 -22.89
#